data_AF-A0A653UX52-F1
#
_entry.id   AF-A0A653UX52-F1
#
_cell.length_a   1.000
_cell.length_b   1.000
_cell.length_c   1.000
_cell.angle_alpha   90.00
_cell.angle_beta   90.00
_cell.angle_gamma   90.00
#
_symmetry.space_group_name_H-M   'P 1'
#
loop_
_entity.id
_entity.type
_entity.pdbx_description
1 polymer ?
#
loop_
_entity_poly.entity_id
_entity_poly.type
_entity_poly.pdbx_seq_one_letter_code
_entity_poly.pdbx_strand_id
1 'polypeptide(L)'
;MLQKPAADDLRVSYIVSKLSPRKIRLLSYRYTRVFFAARPLGAAAKSPRKFCASATVANKRYACIGLFNPKSPENVGSVMRAAGCYSAASVFYSGKRYARARDFITDTQRIYMDIPLIGVEDLQQIIPIGCTPVAVELVEGARPLPQYTHPDRAIYIFGPEDGSLSKEVLDWCEDVIYIPTQGCMNLAATVNVVLYDRMAKGINTKSGPGFK
;
A
#
# COMPACT_ATOMS: atom_id res chain seq x y z
N MET A 1 6.83 -23.23 26.71
CA MET A 1 5.79 -22.80 25.75
C MET A 1 6.36 -21.69 24.89
N LEU A 2 6.65 -21.95 23.62
CA LEU A 2 7.08 -20.93 22.67
C LEU A 2 5.85 -20.08 22.31
N GLN A 3 5.85 -18.81 22.70
CA GLN A 3 4.86 -17.83 22.25
C GLN A 3 4.92 -17.74 20.72
N LYS A 4 3.85 -18.12 20.02
CA LYS A 4 3.74 -17.88 18.58
C LYS A 4 3.84 -16.37 18.33
N PRO A 5 4.65 -15.91 17.36
CA PRO A 5 4.72 -14.48 17.04
C PRO A 5 3.35 -13.96 16.58
N ALA A 6 3.04 -12.70 16.89
CA ALA A 6 1.81 -12.06 16.45
C ALA A 6 1.76 -12.04 14.91
N ALA A 7 0.57 -12.17 14.31
CA ALA A 7 0.41 -12.21 12.86
C ALA A 7 1.02 -10.98 12.15
N ASP A 8 1.00 -9.82 12.81
CA ASP A 8 1.62 -8.60 12.31
C ASP A 8 3.14 -8.71 12.21
N ASP A 9 3.81 -9.27 13.22
CA ASP A 9 5.28 -9.46 13.23
C ASP A 9 5.74 -10.40 12.10
N LEU A 10 4.93 -11.42 11.78
CA LEU A 10 5.17 -12.33 10.66
C LEU A 10 5.07 -11.59 9.30
N ARG A 11 4.08 -10.71 9.12
CA ARG A 11 3.91 -9.91 7.91
C ARG A 11 5.04 -8.89 7.71
N VAL A 12 5.46 -8.21 8.78
CA VAL A 12 6.63 -7.32 8.75
C VAL A 12 7.87 -8.08 8.30
N SER A 13 8.13 -9.22 8.94
CA SER A 13 9.31 -10.04 8.64
C SER A 13 9.30 -10.53 7.19
N TYR A 14 8.13 -10.93 6.69
CA TYR A 14 7.97 -11.33 5.29
C TYR A 14 8.23 -10.19 4.31
N ILE A 15 7.67 -8.99 4.55
CA ILE A 15 7.95 -7.79 3.74
C ILE A 15 9.45 -7.50 3.72
N VAL A 16 10.08 -7.45 4.89
CA VAL A 16 11.52 -7.15 5.03
C VAL A 16 12.36 -8.19 4.28
N SER A 17 11.99 -9.47 4.31
CA SER A 17 12.70 -10.55 3.62
C SER A 17 12.70 -10.41 2.08
N LYS A 18 11.69 -9.76 1.49
CA LYS A 18 11.58 -9.57 0.04
C LYS A 18 12.27 -8.28 -0.46
N LEU A 19 12.90 -7.52 0.44
CA LEU A 19 13.50 -6.23 0.14
C LEU A 19 15.03 -6.31 0.12
N SER A 20 15.66 -5.64 -0.84
CA SER A 20 17.11 -5.45 -0.81
C SER A 20 17.50 -4.51 0.33
N PRO A 21 18.73 -4.57 0.89
CA PRO A 21 19.18 -3.69 1.96
C PRO A 21 18.98 -2.19 1.67
N ARG A 22 19.12 -1.78 0.41
CA ARG A 22 18.82 -0.41 -0.05
C ARG A 22 17.33 -0.07 0.09
N LYS A 23 16.43 -0.98 -0.31
CA LYS A 23 14.98 -0.79 -0.16
C LYS A 23 14.54 -0.85 1.30
N ILE A 24 15.14 -1.71 2.13
CA ILE A 24 14.90 -1.76 3.59
C ILE A 24 15.25 -0.41 4.22
N ARG A 25 16.41 0.17 3.86
CA ARG A 25 16.82 1.50 4.35
C ARG A 25 15.83 2.59 3.93
N LEU A 26 15.35 2.55 2.68
CA LEU A 26 14.36 3.51 2.15
C LEU A 26 13.01 3.40 2.85
N LEU A 27 12.52 2.17 3.06
CA LEU A 27 11.33 1.92 3.87
C LEU A 27 11.56 2.37 5.32
N SER A 28 12.69 2.04 5.94
CA SER A 28 12.96 2.46 7.32
C SER A 28 12.94 3.98 7.48
N TYR A 29 13.37 4.77 6.49
CA TYR A 29 13.40 6.24 6.56
C TYR A 29 12.00 6.86 6.45
N ARG A 30 11.08 6.25 5.68
CA ARG A 30 9.67 6.68 5.59
C ARG A 30 8.76 6.05 6.66
N TYR A 31 9.11 4.86 7.15
CA TYR A 31 8.30 4.02 8.04
C TYR A 31 8.87 3.84 9.46
N THR A 32 9.86 4.64 9.89
CA THR A 32 10.52 4.54 11.22
C THR A 32 9.60 4.71 12.44
N ARG A 33 8.29 4.91 12.24
CA ARG A 33 7.27 4.89 13.30
C ARG A 33 6.10 3.95 13.05
N VAL A 34 6.12 3.12 12.00
CA VAL A 34 4.97 2.26 11.62
C VAL A 34 5.33 0.76 11.60
N PHE A 35 6.60 0.39 11.44
CA PHE A 35 7.02 -1.03 11.37
C PHE A 35 7.96 -1.50 12.49
N PHE A 36 8.56 -0.58 13.28
CA PHE A 36 9.47 -0.94 14.37
C PHE A 36 8.92 -0.47 15.71
N ALA A 37 8.20 -1.36 16.38
CA ALA A 37 8.05 -1.36 17.83
C ALA A 37 8.67 -2.65 18.42
N ALA A 38 9.83 -3.08 17.90
CA ALA A 38 10.62 -4.12 18.55
C ALA A 38 11.43 -3.46 19.68
N ARG A 39 11.03 -3.69 20.93
CA ARG A 39 11.88 -3.43 22.10
C ARG A 39 13.22 -4.15 21.91
N PRO A 40 14.38 -3.50 22.11
CA PRO A 40 15.62 -4.26 22.23
C PRO A 40 15.59 -5.02 23.57
N LEU A 41 15.67 -6.35 23.51
CA LEU A 41 16.07 -7.15 24.66
C LEU A 41 17.57 -6.88 24.91
N GLY A 42 17.89 -6.41 26.12
CA GLY A 42 19.23 -6.51 26.68
C GLY A 42 20.18 -5.36 26.37
N ALA A 43 20.04 -4.25 27.11
CA ALA A 43 21.18 -3.43 27.52
C ALA A 43 20.83 -2.69 28.81
N ALA A 44 21.59 -2.95 29.88
CA ALA A 44 21.39 -2.34 31.19
C ALA A 44 21.95 -0.91 31.26
N ALA A 45 21.13 -0.01 31.80
CA ALA A 45 21.39 1.21 32.59
C ALA A 45 22.27 2.36 32.05
N LYS A 46 21.67 3.56 31.99
CA LYS A 46 22.12 4.76 32.76
C LYS A 46 21.11 5.94 32.71
N SER A 47 20.69 6.37 33.91
CA SER A 47 20.00 7.61 34.38
C SER A 47 18.78 8.19 33.63
N PRO A 48 17.70 8.60 34.34
CA PRO A 48 16.54 9.21 33.72
C PRO A 48 16.78 10.70 33.49
N ARG A 49 17.27 11.09 32.31
CA ARG A 49 16.93 12.43 31.83
C ARG A 49 15.44 12.40 31.52
N LYS A 50 14.67 13.23 32.23
CA LYS A 50 13.24 13.48 31.99
C LYS A 50 13.04 13.81 30.51
N PHE A 51 12.79 12.79 29.70
CA PHE A 51 12.23 13.00 28.37
C PHE A 51 10.79 13.36 28.64
N CYS A 52 10.49 14.65 28.49
CA CYS A 52 9.12 15.14 28.39
C CYS A 52 8.44 14.26 27.33
N ALA A 53 7.53 13.39 27.77
CA ALA A 53 6.74 12.52 26.93
C ALA A 53 5.70 13.39 26.21
N SER A 54 6.17 14.20 25.26
CA SER A 54 5.32 14.94 24.33
C SER A 54 5.69 14.51 22.92
N ALA A 55 5.40 13.25 22.62
CA ALA A 55 5.23 12.79 21.26
C ALA A 55 4.04 11.83 21.26
N THR A 56 2.85 12.41 21.36
CA THR A 56 1.61 11.82 20.83
C THR A 56 1.97 11.06 19.56
N VAL A 57 1.61 9.79 19.50
CA VAL A 57 1.74 8.95 18.30
C VAL A 57 0.95 9.65 17.20
N ALA A 58 1.60 10.50 16.42
CA ALA A 58 0.98 11.18 15.30
C ALA A 58 0.51 10.09 14.34
N ASN A 59 -0.82 9.95 14.22
CA ASN A 59 -1.52 9.13 13.24
C ASN A 59 -1.09 9.58 11.83
N LYS A 60 0.05 9.07 11.35
CA LYS A 60 0.52 9.35 10.00
C LYS A 60 -0.29 8.50 9.03
N ARG A 61 -1.28 9.13 8.41
CA ARG A 61 -2.03 8.57 7.29
C ARG A 61 -1.07 8.15 6.17
N TYR A 62 -1.31 7.01 5.55
CA TYR A 62 -0.55 6.58 4.38
C TYR A 62 -1.38 5.70 3.45
N ALA A 63 -0.94 5.58 2.21
CA ALA A 63 -1.56 4.73 1.21
C ALA A 63 -0.51 3.84 0.57
N CYS A 64 -0.87 2.59 0.33
CA CYS A 64 -0.11 1.65 -0.49
C CYS A 64 -0.96 1.22 -1.69
N ILE A 65 -0.29 0.77 -2.74
CA ILE A 65 -0.93 0.24 -3.96
C ILE A 65 -0.61 -1.25 -4.06
N GLY A 66 -1.60 -2.07 -4.34
CA GLY A 66 -1.47 -3.48 -4.69
C GLY A 66 -1.95 -3.71 -6.12
N LEU A 67 -1.06 -4.16 -7.00
CA LEU A 67 -1.38 -4.51 -8.38
C LEU A 67 -1.51 -6.02 -8.51
N PHE A 68 -2.71 -6.52 -8.79
CA PHE A 68 -2.94 -7.95 -8.95
C PHE A 68 -2.56 -8.41 -10.36
N ASN A 69 -1.48 -9.19 -10.45
CA ASN A 69 -0.98 -9.79 -11.69
C ASN A 69 -0.89 -8.80 -12.88
N PRO A 70 -0.26 -7.62 -12.77
CA PRO A 70 -0.21 -6.63 -13.87
C PRO A 70 0.54 -7.18 -15.09
N LYS A 71 0.12 -6.75 -16.28
CA LYS A 71 0.63 -7.22 -17.58
C LYS A 71 1.68 -6.28 -18.15
N SER A 72 1.36 -4.99 -18.26
CA SER A 72 2.15 -4.02 -19.02
C SER A 72 3.11 -3.25 -18.11
N PRO A 73 4.42 -3.28 -18.40
CA PRO A 73 5.37 -2.46 -17.67
C PRO A 73 5.17 -0.95 -17.86
N GLU A 74 4.58 -0.52 -18.98
CA GLU A 74 4.21 0.88 -19.23
C GLU A 74 3.15 1.36 -18.22
N ASN A 75 2.14 0.54 -17.96
CA ASN A 75 1.15 0.82 -16.92
C ASN A 75 1.80 0.82 -15.54
N VAL A 76 2.66 -0.15 -15.23
CA VAL A 76 3.38 -0.18 -13.94
C VAL A 76 4.25 1.07 -13.76
N GLY A 77 4.97 1.51 -14.80
CA GLY A 77 5.72 2.77 -14.77
C GLY A 77 4.81 3.97 -14.50
N SER A 78 3.69 4.07 -15.21
CA SER A 78 2.71 5.15 -15.02
C SER A 78 2.10 5.13 -13.61
N VAL A 79 1.85 3.96 -13.04
CA VAL A 79 1.44 3.78 -11.63
C VAL A 79 2.51 4.25 -10.68
N MET A 80 3.78 3.93 -10.93
CA MET A 80 4.90 4.40 -10.11
C MET A 80 5.04 5.93 -10.16
N ARG A 81 4.71 6.56 -11.29
CA ARG A 81 4.66 8.02 -11.41
C ARG A 81 3.53 8.61 -10.56
N ALA A 82 2.33 8.03 -10.65
CA ALA A 82 1.19 8.43 -9.82
C ALA A 82 1.49 8.27 -8.32
N ALA A 83 2.10 7.15 -7.93
CA ALA A 83 2.55 6.89 -6.57
C ALA A 83 3.48 8.02 -6.07
N GLY A 84 4.40 8.49 -6.93
CA GLY A 84 5.27 9.63 -6.67
C GLY A 84 4.51 10.92 -6.44
N CYS A 85 3.64 11.27 -7.38
CA CYS A 85 2.85 12.50 -7.34
C CYS A 85 1.96 12.61 -6.10
N TYR A 86 1.39 11.50 -5.64
CA TYR A 86 0.45 11.48 -4.51
C TYR A 86 1.05 10.89 -3.22
N SER A 87 2.37 10.78 -3.15
CA SER A 87 3.10 10.33 -1.95
C SER A 87 2.62 8.97 -1.41
N ALA A 88 2.30 8.03 -2.29
CA ALA A 88 2.06 6.65 -1.89
C ALA A 88 3.34 6.07 -1.26
N ALA A 89 3.17 5.26 -0.23
CA ALA A 89 4.27 4.80 0.60
C ALA A 89 5.02 3.62 -0.05
N SER A 90 4.29 2.75 -0.76
CA SER A 90 4.85 1.65 -1.54
C SER A 90 3.88 1.14 -2.61
N VAL A 91 4.43 0.41 -3.59
CA VAL A 91 3.68 -0.34 -4.60
C VAL A 91 4.08 -1.80 -4.53
N PHE A 92 3.10 -2.66 -4.31
CA PHE A 92 3.23 -4.11 -4.36
C PHE A 92 2.62 -4.64 -5.65
N TYR A 93 3.20 -5.68 -6.23
CA TYR A 93 2.59 -6.41 -7.34
C TYR A 93 2.65 -7.91 -7.11
N SER A 94 1.62 -8.62 -7.53
CA SER A 94 1.60 -10.09 -7.56
C SER A 94 1.75 -10.64 -8.97
N GLY A 95 1.86 -11.96 -9.09
CA GLY A 95 1.90 -12.65 -10.38
C GLY A 95 3.25 -12.58 -11.10
N LYS A 96 3.28 -13.19 -12.29
CA LYS A 96 4.53 -13.41 -13.06
C LYS A 96 4.61 -12.62 -14.37
N ARG A 97 3.50 -12.01 -14.81
CA ARG A 97 3.41 -11.37 -16.14
C ARG A 97 4.33 -10.15 -16.23
N TYR A 98 4.18 -9.20 -15.31
CA TYR A 98 5.09 -8.05 -15.23
C TYR A 98 6.55 -8.45 -15.03
N ALA A 99 6.84 -9.41 -14.14
CA ALA A 99 8.22 -9.84 -13.89
C ALA A 99 8.91 -10.32 -15.17
N ARG A 100 8.21 -11.13 -15.98
CA ARG A 100 8.71 -11.57 -17.29
C ARG A 100 8.86 -10.40 -18.27
N ALA A 101 7.85 -9.54 -18.38
CA ALA A 101 7.85 -8.43 -19.34
C ALA A 101 8.96 -7.39 -19.02
N ARG A 102 9.24 -7.14 -17.74
CA ARG A 102 10.28 -6.21 -17.29
C ARG A 102 11.67 -6.60 -17.78
N ASP A 103 11.99 -7.88 -17.82
CA ASP A 103 13.32 -8.36 -18.23
C ASP A 103 13.59 -8.09 -19.72
N PHE A 104 12.55 -7.86 -20.52
CA PHE A 104 12.64 -7.47 -21.94
C PHE A 104 12.67 -5.96 -22.18
N ILE A 105 12.49 -5.14 -21.14
CA ILE A 105 12.49 -3.68 -21.26
C ILE A 105 13.87 -3.14 -20.88
N THR A 106 14.62 -2.78 -21.90
CA THR A 106 15.88 -2.04 -21.81
C THR A 106 15.65 -0.63 -21.24
N ASP A 107 16.11 -0.46 -20.00
CA ASP A 107 16.38 0.76 -19.21
C ASP A 107 16.16 2.11 -19.94
N THR A 108 15.04 2.82 -19.68
CA THR A 108 14.91 4.24 -20.11
C THR A 108 14.07 5.19 -19.24
N GLN A 109 13.48 4.81 -18.09
CA GLN A 109 12.77 5.79 -17.23
C GLN A 109 13.11 5.67 -15.74
N ARG A 110 14.33 6.11 -15.38
CA ARG A 110 14.85 6.21 -14.00
C ARG A 110 14.26 7.40 -13.21
N ILE A 111 12.93 7.47 -13.07
CA ILE A 111 12.29 8.55 -12.28
C ILE A 111 11.69 8.03 -10.95
N TYR A 112 11.72 6.72 -10.67
CA TYR A 112 11.03 6.14 -9.50
C TYR A 112 11.91 5.93 -8.25
N MET A 113 13.01 6.66 -8.11
CA MET A 113 14.09 6.37 -7.14
C MET A 113 13.64 6.26 -5.67
N ASP A 114 12.48 6.84 -5.30
CA ASP A 114 12.08 6.96 -3.89
C ASP A 114 10.90 6.10 -3.44
N ILE A 115 10.18 5.41 -4.35
CA ILE A 115 9.05 4.56 -3.98
C ILE A 115 9.39 3.09 -4.19
N PRO A 116 9.28 2.24 -3.14
CA PRO A 116 9.52 0.82 -3.27
C PRO A 116 8.47 0.16 -4.19
N LEU A 117 8.94 -0.42 -5.29
CA LEU A 117 8.20 -1.41 -6.09
C LEU A 117 8.64 -2.83 -5.67
N ILE A 118 7.69 -3.64 -5.19
CA ILE A 118 7.97 -4.92 -4.51
C ILE A 118 7.10 -6.03 -5.11
N GLY A 119 7.74 -7.07 -5.63
CA GLY A 119 7.04 -8.26 -6.09
C GLY A 119 6.75 -9.21 -4.93
N VAL A 120 5.51 -9.69 -4.84
CA VAL A 120 5.04 -10.63 -3.81
C VAL A 120 4.27 -11.77 -4.44
N GLU A 121 4.20 -12.90 -3.73
CA GLU A 121 3.41 -14.06 -4.19
C GLU A 121 1.92 -13.81 -3.99
N ASP A 122 1.55 -13.21 -2.85
CA ASP A 122 0.17 -12.92 -2.46
C ASP A 122 0.08 -11.53 -1.82
N LEU A 123 -0.88 -10.72 -2.27
CA LEU A 123 -1.14 -9.38 -1.75
C LEU A 123 -1.79 -9.43 -0.36
N GLN A 124 -2.58 -10.46 -0.05
CA GLN A 124 -3.26 -10.59 1.24
C GLN A 124 -2.25 -10.73 2.40
N GLN A 125 -1.15 -11.44 2.16
CA GLN A 125 -0.08 -11.63 3.14
C GLN A 125 0.79 -10.37 3.35
N ILE A 126 0.65 -9.36 2.49
CA ILE A 126 1.49 -8.16 2.50
C ILE A 126 0.78 -6.90 3.00
N ILE A 127 -0.48 -7.01 3.41
CA ILE A 127 -1.27 -5.89 3.92
C ILE A 127 -0.49 -5.20 5.05
N PRO A 128 -0.07 -3.92 4.86
CA PRO A 128 0.70 -3.19 5.86
C PRO A 128 -0.08 -2.98 7.16
N ILE A 129 0.64 -2.80 8.27
CA ILE A 129 0.04 -2.70 9.60
C ILE A 129 -1.00 -1.56 9.65
N GLY A 130 -2.22 -1.95 10.01
CA GLY A 130 -3.35 -1.06 10.18
C GLY A 130 -3.89 -0.46 8.88
N CYS A 131 -3.48 -0.97 7.71
CA CYS A 131 -4.13 -0.64 6.44
C CYS A 131 -5.43 -1.42 6.30
N THR A 132 -6.48 -0.71 5.89
CA THR A 132 -7.70 -1.30 5.35
C THR A 132 -7.47 -1.70 3.89
N PRO A 133 -7.69 -2.97 3.50
CA PRO A 133 -7.66 -3.39 2.10
C PRO A 133 -8.92 -2.92 1.37
N VAL A 134 -8.72 -2.18 0.27
CA VAL A 134 -9.79 -1.56 -0.53
C VAL A 134 -9.66 -2.03 -1.97
N ALA A 135 -10.58 -2.86 -2.45
CA ALA A 135 -10.64 -3.26 -3.86
C ALA A 135 -11.23 -2.15 -4.72
N VAL A 136 -10.63 -1.92 -5.88
CA VAL A 136 -11.15 -1.01 -6.91
C VAL A 136 -11.66 -1.85 -8.07
N GLU A 137 -12.98 -2.04 -8.13
CA GLU A 137 -13.61 -2.95 -9.08
C GLU A 137 -15.06 -2.55 -9.37
N LEU A 138 -15.50 -2.75 -10.62
CA LEU A 138 -16.88 -2.50 -11.05
C LEU A 138 -17.74 -3.75 -10.83
N VAL A 139 -18.23 -3.94 -9.61
CA VAL A 139 -19.14 -5.02 -9.21
C VAL A 139 -20.38 -4.49 -8.52
N GLU A 140 -21.44 -5.29 -8.50
CA GLU A 140 -22.66 -4.97 -7.76
C GLU A 140 -22.36 -4.77 -6.27
N GLY A 141 -22.95 -3.73 -5.68
CA GLY A 141 -22.74 -3.36 -4.28
C GLY A 141 -21.45 -2.59 -3.99
N ALA A 142 -20.56 -2.38 -4.97
CA ALA A 142 -19.40 -1.50 -4.80
C ALA A 142 -19.84 -0.06 -4.53
N ARG A 143 -19.09 0.65 -3.66
CA ARG A 143 -19.40 2.05 -3.35
C ARG A 143 -18.80 3.00 -4.39
N PRO A 144 -19.54 4.02 -4.86
CA PRO A 144 -19.00 4.98 -5.80
C PRO A 144 -17.91 5.81 -5.14
N LEU A 145 -16.73 5.89 -5.77
CA LEU A 145 -15.55 6.60 -5.28
C LEU A 145 -15.88 8.02 -4.79
N PRO A 146 -16.68 8.85 -5.49
CA PRO A 146 -17.02 10.19 -4.98
C PRO A 146 -17.66 10.21 -3.59
N GLN A 147 -18.47 9.20 -3.24
CA GLN A 147 -19.17 9.08 -1.95
C GLN A 147 -18.36 8.28 -0.91
N TYR A 148 -17.26 7.64 -1.32
CA TYR A 148 -16.44 6.84 -0.44
C TYR A 148 -15.58 7.71 0.48
N THR A 149 -15.51 7.35 1.76
CA THR A 149 -14.61 7.97 2.73
C THR A 149 -13.39 7.08 2.93
N HIS A 150 -12.22 7.64 2.63
CA HIS A 150 -10.97 6.88 2.64
C HIS A 150 -10.49 6.55 4.06
N PRO A 151 -10.02 5.32 4.33
CA PRO A 151 -9.37 4.97 5.59
C PRO A 151 -8.11 5.80 5.84
N ASP A 152 -7.75 6.04 7.10
CA ASP A 152 -6.49 6.71 7.44
C ASP A 152 -5.26 6.01 6.84
N ARG A 153 -5.30 4.69 6.83
CA ARG A 153 -4.29 3.83 6.25
C ARG A 153 -4.99 2.86 5.31
N ALA A 154 -4.63 2.88 4.04
CA ALA A 154 -5.28 2.04 3.03
C ALA A 154 -4.23 1.30 2.20
N ILE A 155 -4.57 0.10 1.76
CA ILE A 155 -3.94 -0.52 0.61
C ILE A 155 -5.00 -0.69 -0.48
N TYR A 156 -4.85 0.02 -1.59
CA TYR A 156 -5.78 -0.03 -2.71
C TYR A 156 -5.36 -1.15 -3.65
N ILE A 157 -6.27 -2.09 -3.92
CA ILE A 157 -6.04 -3.27 -4.74
C ILE A 157 -6.68 -3.04 -6.10
N PHE A 158 -5.86 -3.18 -7.15
CA PHE A 158 -6.27 -2.99 -8.54
C PHE A 158 -6.10 -4.30 -9.32
N GLY A 159 -7.06 -4.58 -10.20
CA GLY A 159 -7.06 -5.75 -11.07
C GLY A 159 -6.08 -5.67 -12.24
N PRO A 160 -5.97 -6.77 -13.00
CA PRO A 160 -5.19 -6.83 -14.23
C PRO A 160 -5.83 -5.97 -15.33
N GLU A 161 -5.06 -5.56 -16.34
CA GLU A 161 -5.58 -4.70 -17.43
C GLU A 161 -6.61 -5.39 -18.34
N ASP A 162 -6.56 -6.71 -18.39
CA ASP A 162 -7.35 -7.57 -19.27
C ASP A 162 -8.31 -8.49 -18.50
N GLY A 163 -8.70 -8.09 -17.28
CA GLY A 163 -9.67 -8.83 -16.48
C GLY A 163 -10.06 -8.11 -15.20
N SER A 164 -10.74 -8.84 -14.34
CA SER A 164 -11.23 -8.34 -13.04
C SER A 164 -10.44 -8.95 -11.89
N LEU A 165 -10.56 -8.35 -10.71
CA LEU A 165 -10.19 -9.01 -9.46
C LEU A 165 -11.04 -10.27 -9.28
N SER A 166 -10.39 -11.36 -8.89
CA SER A 166 -11.10 -12.61 -8.63
C SER A 166 -11.96 -12.48 -7.36
N LYS A 167 -12.99 -13.33 -7.24
CA LYS A 167 -13.85 -13.34 -6.05
C LYS A 167 -13.02 -13.54 -4.77
N GLU A 168 -12.00 -14.39 -4.83
CA GLU A 168 -11.11 -14.65 -3.71
C GLU A 168 -10.37 -13.39 -3.26
N VAL A 169 -10.04 -12.47 -4.18
CA VAL A 169 -9.43 -11.18 -3.85
C VAL A 169 -10.43 -10.22 -3.22
N LEU A 170 -11.66 -10.19 -3.75
CA LEU A 170 -12.73 -9.35 -3.23
C LEU A 170 -13.16 -9.78 -1.83
N ASP A 171 -13.20 -11.09 -1.56
CA ASP A 171 -13.70 -11.67 -0.29
C ASP A 171 -12.88 -11.26 0.94
N TRP A 172 -11.60 -10.91 0.80
CA TRP A 172 -10.78 -10.41 1.92
C TRP A 172 -10.59 -8.89 1.93
N CYS A 173 -11.08 -8.17 0.92
CA CYS A 173 -11.10 -6.72 0.96
C CYS A 173 -12.23 -6.25 1.88
N GLU A 174 -11.92 -5.31 2.76
CA GLU A 174 -12.92 -4.76 3.70
C GLU A 174 -13.90 -3.84 2.96
N ASP A 175 -13.40 -3.10 1.96
CA ASP A 175 -14.20 -2.22 1.14
C ASP A 175 -14.01 -2.55 -0.35
N VAL A 176 -15.09 -2.45 -1.12
CA VAL A 176 -15.05 -2.44 -2.58
C VAL A 176 -15.59 -1.10 -3.07
N ILE A 177 -14.82 -0.43 -3.94
CA ILE A 177 -15.18 0.86 -4.52
C ILE A 177 -15.08 0.80 -6.05
N TYR A 178 -15.85 1.64 -6.72
CA TYR A 178 -15.79 1.77 -8.18
C TYR A 178 -15.74 3.25 -8.60
N ILE A 179 -15.22 3.51 -9.80
CA ILE A 179 -15.23 4.85 -10.39
C ILE A 179 -16.41 4.91 -11.37
N PRO A 180 -17.36 5.85 -11.20
CA PRO A 180 -18.52 5.94 -12.08
C PRO A 180 -18.13 6.57 -13.43
N THR A 181 -17.65 5.74 -14.36
CA THR A 181 -17.29 6.11 -15.73
C THR A 181 -18.11 5.34 -16.76
N GLN A 182 -18.12 5.83 -18.00
CA GLN A 182 -18.61 5.06 -19.13
C GLN A 182 -17.51 4.12 -19.62
N GLY A 183 -17.66 2.83 -19.31
CA GLY A 183 -16.67 1.79 -19.62
C GLY A 183 -15.51 1.70 -18.63
N CYS A 184 -14.62 0.74 -18.89
CA CYS A 184 -13.47 0.45 -18.05
C CYS A 184 -12.34 1.47 -18.27
N MET A 185 -11.74 1.96 -17.18
CA MET A 185 -10.58 2.84 -17.23
C MET A 185 -9.27 2.06 -17.37
N ASN A 186 -8.28 2.67 -18.01
CA ASN A 186 -6.90 2.18 -17.98
C ASN A 186 -6.39 2.06 -16.53
N LEU A 187 -5.65 0.99 -16.20
CA LEU A 187 -5.12 0.71 -14.86
C LEU A 187 -4.42 1.91 -14.21
N ALA A 188 -3.48 2.55 -14.92
CA ALA A 188 -2.75 3.68 -14.37
C ALA A 188 -3.64 4.93 -14.21
N ALA A 189 -4.61 5.14 -15.11
CA ALA A 189 -5.60 6.20 -14.97
C ALA A 189 -6.48 5.99 -13.72
N THR A 190 -6.95 4.76 -13.49
CA THR A 190 -7.70 4.37 -12.30
C THR A 190 -6.92 4.66 -11.02
N VAL A 191 -5.64 4.29 -10.97
CA VAL A 191 -4.75 4.59 -9.83
C VAL A 191 -4.63 6.10 -9.59
N ASN A 192 -4.44 6.89 -10.65
CA ASN A 192 -4.38 8.35 -10.52
C ASN A 192 -5.66 8.93 -9.92
N VAL A 193 -6.84 8.49 -10.39
CA VAL A 193 -8.12 9.00 -9.90
C VAL A 193 -8.33 8.64 -8.42
N VAL A 194 -8.04 7.41 -8.01
CA VAL A 194 -8.20 7.00 -6.60
C VAL A 194 -7.26 7.78 -5.68
N LEU A 195 -5.98 7.94 -6.06
CA LEU A 195 -5.01 8.67 -5.26
C LEU A 195 -5.29 10.17 -5.21
N TYR A 196 -5.73 10.76 -6.33
CA TYR A 196 -6.17 12.14 -6.39
C TYR A 196 -7.41 12.37 -5.51
N ASP A 197 -8.44 11.52 -5.60
CA ASP A 197 -9.65 11.62 -4.78
C ASP A 197 -9.32 11.51 -3.28
N ARG A 198 -8.43 10.59 -2.90
CA ARG A 198 -7.93 10.48 -1.51
C ARG A 198 -7.25 11.76 -1.05
N MET A 199 -6.40 12.35 -1.88
CA MET A 199 -5.67 13.58 -1.57
C MET A 199 -6.64 14.77 -1.46
N ALA A 200 -7.56 14.90 -2.41
CA ALA A 200 -8.56 15.97 -2.47
C ALA A 200 -9.51 15.94 -1.26
N LYS A 201 -9.91 14.75 -0.80
CA LYS A 201 -10.73 14.59 0.42
C LYS A 201 -9.97 14.88 1.72
N GLY A 202 -8.65 14.99 1.66
CA GLY A 202 -7.83 15.43 2.78
C GLY A 202 -8.09 14.61 4.03
N ILE A 203 -8.28 15.27 5.18
CA ILE A 203 -8.47 14.64 6.51
C ILE A 203 -9.87 14.03 6.72
N ASN A 204 -10.77 14.10 5.72
CA ASN A 204 -12.06 13.41 5.79
C ASN A 204 -11.85 11.91 5.64
N THR A 205 -11.82 11.22 6.78
CA THR A 205 -11.35 9.84 6.93
C THR A 205 -12.31 9.04 7.78
N LYS A 206 -12.27 7.70 7.68
CA LYS A 206 -13.07 6.80 8.52
C LYS A 206 -12.92 7.04 10.03
N SER A 207 -11.82 7.66 10.46
CA SER A 207 -11.48 7.97 11.85
C SER A 207 -11.45 9.48 12.13
N GLY A 208 -11.83 10.30 11.14
CA GLY A 208 -11.86 11.74 11.24
C GLY A 208 -13.15 12.25 11.90
N PRO A 209 -13.14 13.50 12.42
CA PRO A 209 -14.29 14.08 13.12
C PRO A 209 -15.56 14.26 12.25
N GLY A 210 -15.44 14.08 10.93
CA GLY A 210 -16.56 14.13 9.98
C GLY A 210 -17.15 12.77 9.61
N PHE A 211 -16.60 11.65 10.12
CA PHE A 211 -17.16 10.32 9.86
C PHE A 211 -18.43 10.12 10.72
N LYS A 212 -19.58 10.01 10.05
CA LYS A 212 -20.88 9.69 10.67
C LYS A 212 -21.28 8.27 10.34
#